data_AF-A0A1U7ECT3-F1
#
_entry.id   AF-A0A1U7ECT3-F1
#
_cell.length_a   1.000
_cell.length_b   1.000
_cell.length_c   1.000
_cell.angle_alpha   90.00
_cell.angle_beta   90.00
_cell.angle_gamma   90.00
#
_symmetry.space_group_name_H-M   'P 1'
#
loop_
_entity.id
_entity.type
_entity.pdbx_description
1 polymer ?
#
loop_
_entity_poly.entity_id
_entity_poly.type
_entity_poly.pdbx_seq_one_letter_code
_entity_poly.pdbx_strand_id
1 'polypeptide(L)'
;MDKTLARINELAKKAKTTTLTTAEKAEQKKLREAYLQNFRNAFQDVLLNSTVYDPEGTDVTPEKLKKAQRDMHLENAQRILKSNTINFMDSEKE
;
A
#
# COMPACT_ATOMS: atom_id res chain seq x y z
N MET A 1 8.82 -15.13 10.75
CA MET A 1 7.77 -15.47 9.78
C MET A 1 6.42 -15.28 10.46
N ASP A 2 5.59 -14.39 9.92
CA ASP A 2 4.34 -13.95 10.54
C ASP A 2 3.42 -15.11 10.90
N LYS A 3 3.09 -15.26 12.19
CA LYS A 3 2.23 -16.33 12.71
C LYS A 3 0.85 -16.35 12.01
N THR A 4 0.39 -15.20 11.54
CA THR A 4 -0.86 -15.03 10.79
C THR A 4 -0.80 -15.65 9.40
N LEU A 5 0.33 -15.50 8.68
CA LEU A 5 0.51 -16.05 7.34
C LEU A 5 0.60 -17.58 7.37
N ALA A 6 1.31 -18.14 8.36
CA ALA A 6 1.39 -19.59 8.56
C ALA A 6 -0.01 -20.19 8.75
N ARG A 7 -0.83 -19.57 9.61
CA ARG A 7 -2.21 -20.00 9.86
C ARG A 7 -3.11 -19.88 8.63
N ILE A 8 -2.98 -18.80 7.85
CA ILE A 8 -3.71 -18.64 6.58
C ILE A 8 -3.35 -19.76 5.60
N ASN A 9 -2.07 -20.14 5.52
CA ASN A 9 -1.59 -21.21 4.64
C ASN A 9 -2.10 -22.59 5.08
N GLU A 10 -2.13 -22.86 6.39
CA GLU A 10 -2.73 -24.08 6.95
C GLU A 10 -4.21 -24.19 6.57
N LEU A 11 -5.00 -23.13 6.82
CA LEU A 11 -6.43 -23.09 6.48
C LEU A 11 -6.65 -23.20 4.97
N ALA A 12 -5.78 -22.58 4.16
CA ALA A 12 -5.84 -22.69 2.71
C ALA A 12 -5.51 -24.10 2.19
N LYS A 13 -4.53 -24.77 2.80
CA LYS A 13 -4.20 -26.16 2.48
C LYS A 13 -5.35 -27.09 2.88
N LYS A 14 -5.93 -26.89 4.07
CA LYS A 14 -7.10 -27.63 4.56
C LYS A 14 -8.31 -27.43 3.64
N ALA A 15 -8.55 -26.22 3.15
CA ALA A 15 -9.62 -25.92 2.19
C ALA A 15 -9.49 -26.65 0.85
N LYS A 16 -8.25 -26.93 0.41
CA LYS A 16 -7.98 -27.64 -0.84
C LYS A 16 -8.17 -29.15 -0.69
N THR A 17 -7.84 -29.71 0.47
CA THR A 17 -7.94 -31.16 0.72
C THR A 17 -9.30 -31.57 1.28
N THR A 18 -9.97 -30.67 1.99
CA THR A 18 -11.22 -30.95 2.74
C THR A 18 -12.14 -29.72 2.73
N THR A 19 -13.44 -29.92 2.95
CA THR A 19 -14.39 -28.81 3.10
C THR A 19 -14.15 -28.09 4.44
N LEU A 20 -13.86 -26.79 4.40
CA LEU A 20 -13.76 -25.96 5.60
C LEU A 20 -15.12 -25.84 6.31
N THR A 21 -15.11 -25.93 7.63
CA THR A 21 -16.28 -25.61 8.45
C THR A 21 -16.59 -24.11 8.39
N THR A 22 -17.83 -23.72 8.70
CA THR A 22 -18.26 -22.32 8.72
C THR A 22 -17.42 -21.46 9.66
N ALA A 23 -17.02 -22.02 10.82
CA ALA A 23 -16.17 -21.33 11.79
C ALA A 23 -14.76 -21.06 11.22
N GLU A 24 -14.14 -22.05 10.57
CA GLU A 24 -12.81 -21.91 9.96
C GLU A 24 -12.81 -20.95 8.77
N LYS A 25 -13.91 -20.91 7.99
CA LYS A 25 -14.09 -19.90 6.92
C LYS A 25 -14.12 -18.49 7.49
N ALA A 26 -14.82 -18.28 8.61
CA ALA A 26 -14.87 -16.98 9.27
C ALA A 26 -13.48 -16.57 9.83
N GLU A 27 -12.77 -17.52 10.46
CA GLU A 27 -11.39 -17.31 10.92
C GLU A 27 -10.45 -16.94 9.75
N GLN A 28 -10.51 -17.69 8.65
CA GLN A 28 -9.70 -17.44 7.47
C GLN A 28 -9.96 -16.05 6.88
N LYS A 29 -11.24 -15.64 6.80
CA LYS A 29 -11.61 -14.32 6.30
C LYS A 29 -11.03 -13.21 7.18
N LYS A 30 -11.20 -13.31 8.50
CA LYS A 30 -10.67 -12.34 9.46
C LYS A 30 -9.15 -12.23 9.37
N LEU A 31 -8.46 -13.36 9.28
CA LEU A 31 -6.99 -13.38 9.16
C LEU A 31 -6.52 -12.76 7.83
N ARG A 32 -7.21 -13.04 6.72
CA ARG A 32 -6.90 -12.44 5.41
C ARG A 32 -7.11 -10.94 5.40
N GLU A 33 -8.21 -10.45 5.98
CA GLU A 33 -8.49 -9.02 6.07
C GLU A 33 -7.40 -8.27 6.84
N ALA A 34 -7.01 -8.80 8.00
CA ALA A 34 -5.93 -8.24 8.82
C ALA A 34 -4.58 -8.24 8.06
N TYR A 35 -4.26 -9.34 7.38
CA TYR A 35 -3.03 -9.42 6.57
C TYR A 35 -3.04 -8.42 5.41
N LEU A 36 -4.16 -8.31 4.68
CA LEU A 36 -4.30 -7.37 3.56
C LEU A 36 -4.27 -5.92 4.00
N GLN A 37 -4.74 -5.60 5.20
CA GLN A 37 -4.62 -4.25 5.75
C GLN A 37 -3.15 -3.89 6.00
N ASN A 38 -2.41 -4.76 6.68
CA ASN A 38 -0.98 -4.54 6.94
C ASN A 38 -0.17 -4.50 5.64
N PHE A 39 -0.47 -5.40 4.72
CA PHE A 39 0.16 -5.44 3.40
C PHE A 39 -0.12 -4.17 2.59
N ARG A 40 -1.36 -3.68 2.57
CA ARG A 40 -1.71 -2.44 1.85
C ARG A 40 -0.95 -1.23 2.40
N ASN A 41 -0.81 -1.13 3.72
CA ASN A 41 -0.03 -0.06 4.34
C ASN A 41 1.44 -0.12 3.91
N ALA A 42 2.07 -1.28 4.02
CA ALA A 42 3.47 -1.45 3.59
C ALA A 42 3.65 -1.21 2.08
N PHE A 43 2.68 -1.62 1.27
CA PHE A 43 2.72 -1.41 -0.18
C PHE A 43 2.54 0.06 -0.57
N GLN A 44 1.75 0.82 0.20
CA GLN A 44 1.59 2.25 -0.03
C GLN A 44 2.92 2.99 0.09
N ASP A 45 3.75 2.64 1.08
CA ASP A 45 5.09 3.22 1.25
C ASP A 45 6.01 2.91 0.05
N VAL A 46 5.91 1.70 -0.51
CA VAL A 46 6.66 1.32 -1.71
C VAL A 46 6.21 2.16 -2.90
N LEU A 47 4.89 2.31 -3.10
CA LEU A 47 4.34 3.12 -4.19
C LEU A 47 4.78 4.58 -4.10
N LEU A 48 4.74 5.17 -2.90
CA LEU A 48 5.15 6.55 -2.68
C LEU A 48 6.63 6.80 -3.01
N ASN A 49 7.48 5.77 -2.94
CA ASN A 49 8.90 5.89 -3.24
C ASN A 49 9.29 5.37 -4.63
N SER A 50 8.33 5.01 -5.47
CA SER A 50 8.56 4.41 -6.78
C SER A 50 7.96 5.24 -7.91
N THR A 51 8.59 5.16 -9.08
CA THR A 51 8.11 5.76 -10.34
C THR A 51 7.94 4.64 -11.35
N VAL A 52 6.82 4.63 -12.06
CA VAL A 52 6.48 3.59 -13.03
C VAL A 52 6.70 4.13 -14.44
N TYR A 53 7.59 3.47 -15.18
CA TYR A 53 7.88 3.77 -16.57
C TYR A 53 7.29 2.68 -17.47
N ASP A 54 6.78 3.08 -18.63
CA ASP A 54 6.38 2.15 -19.67
C ASP A 54 7.61 1.59 -20.43
N PRO A 55 7.44 0.57 -21.30
CA PRO A 55 8.54 0.01 -22.08
C PRO A 55 9.23 1.02 -23.02
N GLU A 56 8.55 2.10 -23.39
CA GLU A 56 9.06 3.19 -24.22
C GLU A 56 9.81 4.26 -23.40
N GLY A 57 9.85 4.13 -22.07
CA GLY A 57 10.53 5.04 -21.15
C GLY A 57 9.71 6.25 -20.70
N THR A 58 8.42 6.31 -21.03
CA THR A 58 7.51 7.37 -20.57
C THR A 58 7.09 7.12 -19.13
N ASP A 59 7.15 8.16 -18.29
CA ASP A 59 6.64 8.10 -16.91
C ASP A 59 5.11 8.05 -16.91
N VAL A 60 4.58 6.85 -16.68
CA VAL A 60 3.15 6.56 -16.58
C VAL A 60 2.67 6.47 -15.13
N THR A 61 3.44 7.03 -14.18
CA THR A 61 3.04 7.09 -12.79
C THR A 61 1.69 7.82 -12.67
N PRO A 62 0.64 7.21 -12.10
CA PRO A 62 -0.67 7.83 -12.03
C PRO A 62 -0.65 9.20 -11.37
N GLU A 63 -1.39 10.18 -11.91
CA GLU A 63 -1.43 11.55 -11.36
C GLU A 63 -1.79 11.60 -9.87
N LYS A 64 -2.69 10.70 -9.43
CA LYS A 64 -3.08 10.55 -8.03
C LYS A 64 -1.90 10.19 -7.14
N LEU A 65 -0.99 9.34 -7.62
CA LEU A 65 0.21 8.94 -6.89
C LEU A 65 1.22 10.09 -6.86
N LYS A 66 1.43 10.78 -8.00
CA LYS A 66 2.29 11.98 -8.05
C LYS A 66 1.84 13.06 -7.06
N LYS A 67 0.52 13.28 -6.95
CA LYS A 67 -0.03 14.23 -5.97
C LYS A 67 0.25 13.79 -4.53
N ALA A 68 -0.02 12.52 -4.20
CA ALA A 68 0.22 11.98 -2.87
C ALA A 68 1.70 12.07 -2.47
N GLN A 69 2.63 11.84 -3.41
CA GLN A 69 4.06 12.03 -3.20
C GLN A 69 4.41 13.49 -2.90
N ARG A 70 3.89 14.45 -3.67
CA ARG A 70 4.10 15.89 -3.42
C ARG A 70 3.58 16.31 -2.05
N ASP A 71 2.38 15.91 -1.68
CA ASP A 71 1.77 16.24 -0.39
C ASP A 71 2.63 15.70 0.76
N MET A 72 3.12 14.46 0.66
CA MET A 72 4.02 13.85 1.64
C MET A 72 5.36 14.60 1.74
N HIS A 73 5.96 14.99 0.62
CA HIS A 73 7.22 15.75 0.62
C HIS A 73 7.02 17.15 1.20
N LEU A 74 5.89 17.79 0.95
CA LEU A 74 5.54 19.08 1.52
C LEU A 74 5.37 19.02 3.04
N GLU A 75 4.61 18.04 3.53
CA GLU A 75 4.44 17.84 4.98
C GLU A 75 5.80 17.62 5.66
N ASN A 76 6.66 16.80 5.06
CA ASN A 76 8.00 16.56 5.58
C ASN A 76 8.87 17.82 5.60
N ALA A 77 8.82 18.63 4.54
CA ALA A 77 9.55 19.90 4.48
C ALA A 77 9.05 20.91 5.54
N GLN A 78 7.72 21.05 5.69
CA GLN A 78 7.10 21.91 6.71
C GLN A 78 7.52 21.49 8.12
N ARG A 79 7.57 20.18 8.40
CA ARG A 79 7.99 19.63 9.68
C ARG A 79 9.45 19.94 10.01
N ILE A 80 10.36 19.80 9.03
CA ILE A 80 11.79 20.10 9.21
C ILE A 80 12.00 21.58 9.48
N LEU A 81 11.32 22.43 8.72
CA LEU A 81 11.51 23.89 8.76
C LEU A 81 10.70 24.57 9.87
N LYS A 82 9.90 23.82 10.64
CA LYS A 82 9.02 24.31 11.72
C LYS A 82 8.17 25.53 11.29
N SER A 83 7.83 25.60 10.01
CA SER A 83 7.20 26.74 9.34
C SER A 83 6.06 26.23 8.48
N ASN A 84 4.87 26.80 8.67
CA ASN A 84 3.64 26.41 7.97
C ASN A 84 3.43 27.14 6.63
N THR A 85 4.42 27.91 6.17
CA THR A 85 4.30 28.87 5.05
C THR A 85 5.09 28.43 3.81
N ILE A 86 4.97 27.17 3.42
CA ILE A 86 5.60 26.65 2.20
C ILE A 86 4.50 26.23 1.25
N ASN A 87 4.39 26.93 0.12
CA ASN A 87 3.58 26.53 -1.03
C ASN A 87 4.52 26.12 -2.16
N PHE A 88 4.37 24.91 -2.68
CA PHE A 88 4.98 24.53 -3.96
C PHE A 88 4.17 25.21 -5.07
N MET A 89 4.83 25.99 -5.93
CA MET A 89 4.20 26.45 -7.19
C MET A 89 4.04 25.22 -8.09
N ASP A 90 2.80 24.95 -8.51
CA ASP A 90 2.55 23.95 -9.55
C ASP A 90 3.25 24.44 -10.83
N SER A 91 4.34 23.77 -11.21
CA SER A 91 4.96 23.96 -12.52
C SER A 91 4.06 23.33 -13.58
N GLU A 92 3.43 24.21 -14.37
CA GLU A 92 2.99 24.00 -15.74
C GLU A 92 1.83 23.00 -15.96
N LYS A 93 0.64 23.56 -16.16
CA LYS A 93 -0.19 23.20 -17.32
C LYS A 93 0.00 24.30 -18.38
N GLU A 94 0.96 24.11 -19.28
CA GLU A 94 0.80 24.53 -20.68
C GLU A 94 0.17 23.38 -21.46
#